data_AF-A0A2C9L492-F1
#
_entry.id   AF-A0A2C9L492-F1
#
_cell.length_a   1.000
_cell.length_b   1.000
_cell.length_c   1.000
_cell.angle_alpha   90.00
_cell.angle_beta   90.00
_cell.angle_gamma   90.00
#
_symmetry.space_group_name_H-M   'P 1'
#
loop_
_entity.id
_entity.type
_entity.pdbx_description
1 polymer ?
#
loop_
_entity_poly.entity_id
_entity_poly.type
_entity_poly.pdbx_seq_one_letter_code
_entity_poly.pdbx_strand_id
1 'polypeptide(L)'
;MGNGFILSQRGNNFIREWYQRYKTEYKQNSWGYNSMEVPMKLYQNDTSRLVEIGKKIYRPNWHERALLTNGTYDWSKNYAMHIWRSAKPHPESTEEFNSANTTICEVLRYILYGNPAPIT
;
A
#
# COMPACT_ATOMS: atom_id res chain seq x y z
N MET A 1 -3.08 9.00 -5.76
CA MET A 1 -3.13 7.62 -6.30
C MET A 1 -1.71 7.11 -6.42
N GLY A 2 -1.44 5.91 -5.92
CA GLY A 2 -0.11 5.30 -5.98
C GLY A 2 -0.24 3.79 -6.05
N ASN A 3 0.69 3.19 -6.77
CA ASN A 3 0.86 1.76 -6.91
C ASN A 3 1.52 1.22 -5.63
N GLY A 4 0.71 1.01 -4.59
CA GLY A 4 1.17 0.40 -3.34
C GLY A 4 1.61 -1.06 -3.50
N PHE A 5 1.11 -1.74 -4.53
CA PHE A 5 1.43 -3.12 -4.87
C PHE A 5 1.21 -3.34 -6.37
N ILE A 6 2.11 -4.07 -7.02
CA ILE A 6 1.99 -4.48 -8.43
C ILE A 6 2.35 -5.96 -8.52
N LEU A 7 1.48 -6.77 -9.13
CA LEU A 7 1.74 -8.16 -9.49
C LEU A 7 1.69 -8.29 -11.02
N SER A 8 2.70 -8.95 -11.60
CA SER A 8 2.75 -9.16 -13.05
C SER A 8 3.51 -10.45 -13.40
N GLN A 9 3.20 -11.03 -14.56
CA GLN A 9 4.02 -12.11 -15.12
C GLN A 9 5.39 -11.59 -15.57
N ARG A 10 6.39 -12.47 -15.57
CA ARG A 10 7.73 -12.14 -16.07
C ARG A 10 7.64 -11.64 -17.52
N GLY A 11 8.31 -10.53 -17.80
CA GLY A 11 8.40 -9.97 -19.15
C GLY A 11 7.16 -9.24 -19.62
N ASN A 12 6.21 -8.91 -18.73
CA ASN A 12 5.02 -8.14 -19.05
C ASN A 12 5.35 -6.83 -19.82
N ASN A 13 4.60 -6.58 -20.90
CA ASN A 13 4.85 -5.44 -21.80
C ASN A 13 4.64 -4.08 -21.15
N PHE A 14 3.68 -3.95 -20.23
CA PHE A 14 3.45 -2.71 -19.48
C PHE A 14 4.66 -2.34 -18.63
N ILE A 15 5.20 -3.29 -17.86
CA ILE A 15 6.38 -3.07 -17.01
C ILE A 15 7.62 -2.77 -17.87
N ARG A 16 7.79 -3.48 -19.01
CA ARG A 16 8.90 -3.21 -19.94
C ARG A 16 8.83 -1.80 -20.51
N GLU A 17 7.67 -1.36 -20.97
CA GLU A 17 7.50 -0.01 -21.50
C GLU A 17 7.79 1.04 -20.43
N TRP A 18 7.23 0.87 -19.23
CA TRP A 18 7.50 1.76 -18.11
C TRP A 18 9.00 1.85 -17.79
N TYR A 19 9.71 0.71 -17.80
CA TYR A 19 11.16 0.69 -17.65
C TYR A 19 11.92 1.42 -18.77
N GLN A 20 11.46 1.34 -20.03
CA GLN A 20 12.08 2.12 -21.12
C GLN A 20 11.84 3.63 -20.93
N ARG A 21 10.65 4.04 -20.47
CA ARG A 21 10.34 5.44 -20.15
C ARG A 21 11.27 5.98 -19.05
N TYR A 22 11.62 5.14 -18.07
CA TYR A 22 12.61 5.47 -17.06
C TYR A 22 14.01 5.77 -17.62
N LYS A 23 14.35 5.34 -18.83
CA LYS A 23 15.64 5.66 -19.44
C LYS A 23 15.64 7.01 -20.16
N THR A 24 14.49 7.40 -20.71
CA THR A 24 14.37 8.55 -21.60
C THR A 24 13.70 9.76 -20.95
N GLU A 25 12.85 9.55 -19.94
CA GLU A 25 11.99 10.59 -19.34
C GLU A 25 12.22 10.77 -17.83
N TYR A 26 13.26 10.14 -17.27
CA TYR A 26 13.49 10.17 -15.83
C TYR A 26 13.83 11.56 -15.33
N LYS A 27 13.09 11.98 -14.29
CA LYS A 27 13.29 13.25 -13.60
C LYS A 27 13.94 12.99 -12.25
N GLN A 28 15.22 13.30 -12.13
CA GLN A 28 16.04 12.98 -10.95
C GLN A 28 15.38 13.36 -9.61
N ASN A 29 14.74 14.52 -9.54
CA ASN A 29 14.16 15.04 -8.30
C ASN A 29 12.63 14.89 -8.24
N SER A 30 12.03 14.03 -9.06
CA SER A 30 10.58 13.86 -9.12
C SER A 30 10.17 12.40 -9.01
N TRP A 31 10.36 11.85 -7.80
CA TRP A 31 9.99 10.46 -7.49
C TRP A 31 8.53 10.16 -7.84
N GLY A 32 7.59 11.04 -7.46
CA GLY A 32 6.16 10.85 -7.74
C GLY A 32 5.84 10.81 -9.23
N TYR A 33 6.49 11.68 -10.03
CA TYR A 33 6.35 11.64 -11.48
C TYR A 33 6.80 10.29 -12.05
N ASN A 34 8.01 9.87 -11.72
CA ASN A 34 8.60 8.66 -12.29
C ASN A 34 7.85 7.38 -11.85
N SER A 35 7.48 7.32 -10.57
CA SER A 35 6.96 6.11 -9.93
C SER A 35 5.44 5.95 -9.99
N MET A 36 4.70 7.05 -10.14
CA MET A 36 3.23 7.05 -10.09
C MET A 36 2.60 7.69 -11.33
N GLU A 37 3.04 8.86 -11.76
CA GLU A 37 2.39 9.55 -12.90
C GLU A 37 2.67 8.86 -14.24
N VAL A 38 3.92 8.48 -14.52
CA VAL A 38 4.28 7.78 -15.76
C VAL A 38 3.47 6.48 -15.95
N PRO A 39 3.43 5.53 -14.99
CA PRO A 39 2.64 4.33 -15.18
C PRO A 39 1.13 4.63 -15.23
N MET A 40 0.64 5.66 -14.53
CA MET A 40 -0.75 6.09 -14.65
C MET A 40 -1.09 6.56 -16.06
N LYS A 41 -0.21 7.34 -16.70
CA LYS A 41 -0.40 7.77 -18.09
C LYS A 41 -0.37 6.59 -19.07
N LEU A 42 0.57 5.65 -18.86
CA LEU A 42 0.62 4.42 -19.67
C LEU A 42 -0.68 3.61 -19.56
N TYR A 43 -1.26 3.53 -18.36
CA TYR A 43 -2.55 2.88 -18.13
C TYR A 43 -3.71 3.63 -18.78
N GLN A 44 -3.75 4.95 -18.64
CA GLN A 44 -4.81 5.78 -19.22
C GLN A 44 -4.81 5.75 -20.75
N ASN A 45 -3.64 5.58 -21.37
CA ASN A 45 -3.52 5.43 -22.82
C ASN A 45 -4.05 4.09 -23.33
N ASP A 46 -4.01 3.04 -22.51
CA ASP A 46 -4.56 1.72 -22.84
C ASP A 46 -4.95 0.96 -21.56
N THR A 47 -6.23 1.09 -21.21
CA THR A 47 -6.78 0.51 -19.98
C THR A 47 -6.91 -1.01 -20.04
N SER A 48 -6.79 -1.64 -21.21
CA SER A 48 -6.86 -3.10 -21.36
C SER A 48 -5.65 -3.83 -20.78
N ARG A 49 -4.53 -3.10 -20.55
CA ARG A 49 -3.24 -3.67 -20.13
C ARG A 49 -3.14 -3.93 -18.63
N LEU A 50 -4.10 -3.47 -17.83
CA LEU A 50 -4.12 -3.59 -16.39
C LEU A 50 -5.50 -3.98 -15.88
N VAL A 51 -5.51 -4.84 -14.85
CA VAL A 51 -6.70 -5.11 -14.04
C VAL A 51 -6.55 -4.34 -12.73
N GLU A 52 -7.41 -3.35 -12.52
CA GLU A 52 -7.44 -2.62 -11.25
C GLU A 52 -8.19 -3.43 -10.17
N ILE A 53 -7.46 -3.94 -9.19
CA ILE A 53 -8.03 -4.62 -7.99
C ILE A 53 -8.05 -3.64 -6.79
N GLY A 54 -8.15 -2.33 -7.09
CA GLY A 54 -7.75 -1.23 -6.19
C GLY A 54 -8.51 -1.14 -4.87
N LYS A 55 -9.76 -1.62 -4.79
CA LYS A 55 -10.58 -1.48 -3.58
C LYS A 55 -10.22 -2.47 -2.45
N LYS A 56 -9.62 -3.62 -2.76
CA LYS A 56 -9.32 -4.67 -1.77
C LYS A 56 -7.82 -4.84 -1.46
N ILE A 57 -6.95 -4.25 -2.26
CA ILE A 57 -5.48 -4.36 -2.09
C ILE A 57 -4.90 -3.13 -1.36
N TYR A 58 -5.57 -1.98 -1.44
CA TYR A 58 -4.97 -0.71 -1.08
C TYR A 58 -5.94 0.15 -0.25
N ARG A 59 -6.50 -0.44 0.81
CA ARG A 59 -7.31 0.25 1.82
C ARG A 59 -6.86 -0.16 3.23
N PRO A 60 -6.76 0.76 4.20
CA PRO A 60 -6.81 2.22 4.05
C PRO A 60 -5.74 2.72 3.07
N ASN A 61 -6.06 3.70 2.23
CA ASN A 61 -5.07 4.34 1.34
C ASN A 61 -4.45 5.59 1.98
N TRP A 62 -3.56 6.29 1.27
CA TRP A 62 -2.90 7.51 1.76
C TRP A 62 -3.85 8.59 2.32
N HIS A 63 -5.02 8.76 1.71
CA HIS A 63 -6.04 9.72 2.14
C HIS A 63 -6.80 9.25 3.38
N GLU A 64 -6.75 7.95 3.66
CA GLU A 64 -7.42 7.28 4.80
C GLU A 64 -6.40 6.78 5.82
N ARG A 65 -5.13 7.20 5.74
CA ARG A 65 -4.05 6.69 6.59
C ARG A 65 -4.34 6.81 8.09
N ALA A 66 -5.21 7.74 8.48
CA ALA A 66 -5.68 7.87 9.86
C ALA A 66 -6.43 6.63 10.37
N LEU A 67 -7.09 5.85 9.50
CA LEU A 67 -7.76 4.60 9.89
C LEU A 67 -6.78 3.52 10.36
N LEU A 68 -5.47 3.65 10.07
CA LEU A 68 -4.47 2.74 10.61
C LEU A 68 -4.20 2.96 12.10
N THR A 69 -4.28 4.22 12.54
CA THR A 69 -3.82 4.64 13.87
C THR A 69 -4.91 5.23 14.76
N ASN A 70 -6.08 5.54 14.19
CA ASN A 70 -7.23 6.09 14.87
C ASN A 70 -8.43 5.14 14.73
N GLY A 71 -8.65 4.33 15.76
CA GLY A 71 -9.70 3.32 15.80
C GLY A 71 -9.37 2.06 14.99
N THR A 72 -10.40 1.28 14.70
CA THR A 72 -10.32 0.00 14.01
C THR A 72 -11.02 0.07 12.66
N TYR A 73 -10.45 -0.61 11.68
CA TYR A 73 -10.95 -0.72 10.31
C TYR A 73 -11.11 -2.20 9.99
N ASP A 74 -12.28 -2.61 9.46
CA ASP A 74 -12.48 -4.00 9.04
C ASP A 74 -11.62 -4.33 7.82
N TRP A 75 -10.48 -4.97 8.08
CA TRP A 75 -9.52 -5.40 7.07
C TRP A 75 -9.69 -6.87 6.65
N SER A 76 -10.73 -7.57 7.14
CA SER A 76 -10.95 -9.00 6.85
C SER A 76 -11.11 -9.32 5.36
N LYS A 77 -11.51 -8.33 4.56
CA LYS A 77 -11.72 -8.44 3.11
C LYS A 77 -10.55 -7.94 2.28
N ASN A 78 -9.46 -7.53 2.93
CA ASN A 78 -8.27 -7.05 2.25
C ASN A 78 -7.40 -8.21 1.78
N TYR A 79 -6.91 -8.15 0.55
CA TYR A 79 -5.88 -9.05 0.07
C TYR A 79 -4.47 -8.60 0.48
N ALA A 80 -4.30 -7.29 0.68
CA ALA A 80 -3.08 -6.68 1.15
C ALA A 80 -3.41 -5.36 1.86
N MET A 81 -2.47 -4.88 2.67
CA MET A 81 -2.57 -3.58 3.34
C MET A 81 -1.21 -2.89 3.30
N HIS A 82 -1.20 -1.59 2.99
CA HIS A 82 0.01 -0.78 3.04
C HIS A 82 0.09 -0.11 4.42
N ILE A 83 1.20 -0.31 5.13
CA ILE A 83 1.43 0.30 6.44
C ILE A 83 2.49 1.39 6.27
N TRP A 84 2.17 2.63 6.66
CA TRP A 84 3.12 3.74 6.63
C TRP A 84 3.74 3.97 7.99
N ARG A 85 5.06 3.88 8.08
CA ARG A 85 5.79 4.27 9.30
C ARG A 85 5.61 5.76 9.63
N SER A 86 5.28 6.61 8.66
CA SER A 86 5.06 8.04 8.90
C SER A 86 3.68 8.39 9.47
N ALA A 87 2.74 7.43 9.51
CA ALA A 87 1.45 7.65 10.16
C ALA A 87 1.64 7.53 11.67
N LYS A 88 1.85 8.66 12.34
CA LYS A 88 1.78 8.71 13.81
C LYS A 88 0.32 8.56 14.26
N PRO A 89 0.06 7.97 15.44
CA PRO A 89 1.01 7.18 16.25
C PRO A 89 1.24 5.78 15.63
N HIS A 90 2.50 5.40 15.39
CA HIS A 90 2.86 4.01 15.13
C HIS A 90 3.39 3.40 16.43
N PRO A 91 3.11 2.13 16.73
CA PRO A 91 3.63 1.53 17.95
C PRO A 91 5.16 1.49 17.92
N GLU A 92 5.79 1.91 19.01
CA GLU A 92 7.25 1.96 19.18
C GLU A 92 7.78 0.79 20.03
N SER A 93 6.90 0.06 20.69
CA SER A 93 7.26 -1.10 21.51
C SER A 93 6.27 -2.25 21.36
N THR A 94 6.70 -3.44 21.80
CA THR A 94 5.83 -4.62 21.86
C THR A 94 4.67 -4.43 22.83
N GLU A 95 4.93 -3.75 23.94
CA GLU A 95 3.93 -3.46 24.96
C GLU A 95 2.83 -2.52 24.43
N GLU A 96 3.21 -1.54 23.63
CA GLU A 96 2.27 -0.62 22.98
C GLU A 96 1.39 -1.34 21.95
N PHE A 97 1.97 -2.14 21.04
CA PHE A 97 1.12 -2.87 20.08
C PHE A 97 0.38 -4.06 20.70
N ASN A 98 0.78 -4.56 21.86
CA ASN A 98 0.01 -5.59 22.56
C ASN A 98 -1.27 -5.00 23.18
N SER A 99 -1.22 -3.78 23.70
CA SER A 99 -2.32 -3.16 24.46
C SER A 99 -3.24 -2.25 23.63
N ALA A 100 -2.71 -1.55 22.62
CA ALA A 100 -3.48 -0.53 21.90
C ALA A 100 -4.56 -1.10 20.95
N ASN A 101 -5.74 -0.50 20.96
CA ASN A 101 -6.86 -0.89 20.09
C ASN A 101 -6.93 -0.05 18.81
N THR A 102 -5.97 -0.26 17.90
CA THR A 102 -5.90 0.40 16.60
C THR A 102 -5.69 -0.64 15.49
N THR A 103 -6.13 -0.33 14.27
CA THR A 103 -5.98 -1.23 13.10
C THR A 103 -4.55 -1.74 12.91
N ILE A 104 -3.53 -0.87 13.03
CA ILE A 104 -2.13 -1.27 12.88
C ILE A 104 -1.71 -2.28 13.94
N CYS A 105 -2.14 -2.09 15.19
CA CYS A 105 -1.83 -3.00 16.28
C CYS A 105 -2.60 -4.33 16.16
N GLU A 106 -3.87 -4.30 15.72
CA GLU A 106 -4.64 -5.50 15.42
C GLU A 106 -3.95 -6.36 14.34
N VAL A 107 -3.49 -5.73 13.26
CA VAL A 107 -2.77 -6.42 12.18
C VAL A 107 -1.44 -7.00 12.68
N LEU A 108 -0.67 -6.24 13.46
CA LEU A 108 0.60 -6.73 14.04
C LEU A 108 0.38 -7.94 14.95
N ARG A 109 -0.61 -7.88 15.84
CA ARG A 109 -0.94 -9.00 16.74
C ARG A 109 -1.45 -10.22 15.96
N TYR A 110 -2.26 -10.03 14.92
CA TYR A 110 -2.68 -11.15 14.08
C TYR A 110 -1.51 -11.82 13.35
N ILE A 111 -0.56 -11.03 12.82
CA ILE A 111 0.62 -11.59 12.15
C ILE A 111 1.52 -12.35 13.13
N LEU A 112 1.74 -11.81 14.33
CA LEU A 112 2.67 -12.38 15.31
C LEU A 112 2.08 -13.52 16.13
N TYR A 113 0.78 -13.45 16.46
CA TYR A 113 0.13 -14.34 17.43
C TYR A 113 -1.11 -15.05 16.89
N GLY A 114 -1.58 -14.72 15.68
CA GLY A 114 -2.81 -15.27 15.11
C GLY A 114 -4.11 -14.73 15.74
N ASN A 115 -4.01 -13.77 16.66
CA ASN A 115 -5.15 -13.16 17.34
C ASN A 115 -5.06 -11.62 17.28
N PRO A 116 -6.04 -10.91 16.71
CA PRO A 116 -6.01 -9.45 16.62
C PRO A 116 -6.35 -8.74 17.94
N ALA A 117 -6.92 -9.44 18.93
CA ALA A 117 -7.36 -8.82 20.18
C ALA A 117 -6.18 -8.30 21.02
N PRO A 118 -6.37 -7.20 21.78
CA PRO A 118 -5.38 -6.74 22.75
C PRO A 118 -5.03 -7.83 23.77
N ILE A 119 -3.76 -7.86 24.17
CA ILE A 119 -3.21 -8.74 25.19
C ILE A 119 -3.12 -7.91 26.47
N THR A 120 -3.99 -8.20 27.43
CA THR A 120 -4.00 -7.61 28.77
C THR A 120 -3.14 -8.41 29.72
#